data_AF-A0A1X0LAH6-F1
#
_entry.id   AF-A0A1X0LAH6-F1
#
_cell.length_a   1.000
_cell.length_b   1.000
_cell.length_c   1.000
_cell.angle_alpha   90.00
_cell.angle_beta   90.00
_cell.angle_gamma   90.00
#
_symmetry.space_group_name_H-M   'P 1'
#
loop_
_entity.id
_entity.type
_entity.pdbx_description
1 polymer ?
#
loop_
_entity_poly.entity_id
_entity_poly.type
_entity_poly.pdbx_seq_one_letter_code
_entity_poly.pdbx_strand_id
1 'polypeptide(L)'
;MSRRYTVDLDAPSAFADRLAKFTARAEQIATAVDQCVAELHGSWLGQGADAELEYHQRWTAADKQMREGLDDLRRNAEVAHRNYTGVAQLNTTMWP
;
A
#
# COMPACT_ATOMS: atom_id res chain seq x y z
N MET A 1 11.39 1.33 39.11
CA MET A 1 11.76 1.77 37.74
C MET A 1 10.62 1.40 36.80
N SER A 2 9.68 2.33 36.55
CA SER A 2 8.61 2.08 35.59
C SER A 2 9.14 2.39 34.19
N ARG A 3 9.29 1.35 33.36
CA ARG A 3 9.70 1.48 31.96
C ARG A 3 8.54 2.16 31.23
N ARG A 4 8.67 3.46 30.94
CA ARG A 4 7.70 4.19 30.11
C ARG A 4 7.73 3.58 28.73
N TYR A 5 6.76 2.73 28.44
CA TYR A 5 6.52 2.24 27.09
C TYR A 5 5.98 3.42 26.28
N THR A 6 6.86 4.08 25.53
CA THR A 6 6.46 5.14 24.60
C THR A 6 6.10 4.45 23.30
N VAL A 7 4.81 4.42 22.97
CA VAL A 7 4.38 3.96 21.65
C VAL A 7 4.79 5.04 20.65
N ASP A 8 5.67 4.68 19.73
CA ASP A 8 5.97 5.53 18.56
C ASP A 8 4.79 5.40 17.59
N LEU A 9 3.90 6.39 17.66
CA LEU A 9 2.67 6.44 16.86
C LEU A 9 2.92 7.02 15.46
N ASP A 10 4.12 7.51 15.17
CA ASP A 10 4.49 8.10 13.88
C ASP A 10 5.11 7.05 12.94
N ALA A 11 5.81 6.05 13.49
CA ALA A 11 6.39 4.95 12.73
C ALA A 11 5.39 4.19 11.83
N PRO A 12 4.15 3.86 12.27
CA PRO A 12 3.17 3.18 11.43
C PRO A 12 2.72 4.03 10.23
N SER A 13 2.54 5.34 10.41
CA SER A 13 2.15 6.24 9.32
C SER A 13 3.28 6.41 8.31
N ALA A 14 4.51 6.58 8.79
CA ALA A 14 5.68 6.68 7.90
C ALA A 14 5.92 5.39 7.09
N PHE A 15 5.62 4.23 7.68
CA PHE A 15 5.66 2.95 6.97
C PHE A 15 4.58 2.87 5.90
N ALA A 16 3.34 3.26 6.21
CA ALA A 16 2.24 3.29 5.25
C ALA A 16 2.55 4.21 4.06
N ASP A 17 3.12 5.39 4.30
CA ASP A 17 3.53 6.34 3.24
C ASP A 17 4.62 5.77 2.33
N ARG A 18 5.63 5.10 2.90
CA ARG A 18 6.70 4.47 2.11
C ARG A 18 6.14 3.36 1.22
N LEU A 19 5.24 2.56 1.77
CA LEU A 19 4.66 1.44 1.07
C LEU A 19 3.68 1.92 -0.02
N ALA A 20 2.95 3.02 0.20
CA ALA A 20 2.14 3.68 -0.84
C ALA A 20 3.00 4.20 -2.02
N LYS A 21 4.15 4.83 -1.73
CA LYS A 21 5.10 5.28 -2.79
C LYS A 21 5.66 4.11 -3.60
N PHE A 22 5.96 2.99 -2.95
CA PHE A 22 6.42 1.78 -3.63
C PHE A 22 5.36 1.27 -4.61
N THR A 23 4.11 1.15 -4.17
CA THR A 23 3.00 0.66 -5.00
C THR A 23 2.71 1.57 -6.18
N ALA A 24 2.69 2.90 -5.97
CA ALA A 24 2.52 3.85 -7.06
C ALA A 24 3.61 3.71 -8.15
N ARG A 25 4.85 3.40 -7.75
CA ARG A 25 5.94 3.17 -8.69
C ARG A 25 5.83 1.82 -9.40
N ALA A 26 5.35 0.78 -8.73
CA ALA A 26 5.06 -0.51 -9.35
C ALA A 26 3.97 -0.38 -10.41
N GLU A 27 2.91 0.38 -10.12
CA GLU A 27 1.81 0.67 -11.06
C GLU A 27 2.31 1.42 -12.30
N GLN A 28 3.13 2.45 -12.13
CA GLN A 28 3.72 3.18 -13.26
C GLN A 28 4.53 2.27 -14.20
N ILE A 29 5.30 1.34 -13.63
CA ILE A 29 6.07 0.37 -14.41
C ILE A 29 5.12 -0.59 -15.14
N ALA A 30 4.09 -1.09 -14.46
CA ALA A 30 3.10 -1.98 -15.07
C ALA A 30 2.40 -1.30 -16.24
N THR A 31 1.87 -0.08 -16.06
CA THR A 31 1.22 0.68 -17.15
C THR A 31 2.15 0.92 -18.34
N ALA A 32 3.45 1.16 -18.10
CA ALA A 32 4.41 1.33 -19.18
C ALA A 32 4.65 0.02 -19.96
N VAL A 33 4.68 -1.12 -19.25
CA VAL A 33 4.75 -2.45 -19.89
C VAL A 33 3.49 -2.68 -20.73
N ASP A 34 2.31 -2.33 -20.22
CA ASP A 34 1.03 -2.51 -20.93
C ASP A 34 0.98 -1.75 -22.25
N GLN A 35 1.47 -0.50 -22.24
CA GLN A 35 1.55 0.32 -23.45
C GLN A 35 2.48 -0.32 -24.48
N CYS A 36 3.62 -0.84 -24.03
CA CYS A 36 4.60 -1.52 -24.89
C CYS A 36 4.03 -2.82 -25.49
N VAL A 37 3.33 -3.62 -24.68
CA VAL A 37 2.65 -4.85 -25.11
C VAL A 37 1.52 -4.54 -26.09
N ALA A 38 0.70 -3.53 -25.81
CA ALA A 38 -0.39 -3.11 -26.69
C ALA A 38 0.12 -2.64 -28.06
N GLU A 39 1.23 -1.91 -28.11
CA GLU A 39 1.91 -1.57 -29.36
C GLU A 39 2.42 -2.81 -30.09
N LEU A 40 2.95 -3.81 -29.38
CA LEU A 40 3.50 -5.04 -29.97
C LEU A 40 2.41 -5.97 -30.56
N HIS A 41 1.26 -6.08 -29.89
CA HIS A 41 0.15 -6.97 -30.29
C HIS A 41 -0.51 -6.60 -31.63
N GLY A 42 -0.22 -5.43 -32.20
CA GLY A 42 -0.59 -5.12 -33.59
C GLY A 42 0.07 -6.04 -34.62
N SER A 43 1.14 -6.75 -34.23
CA SER A 43 1.89 -7.69 -35.10
C SER A 43 2.26 -9.01 -34.43
N TRP A 44 2.20 -9.09 -33.10
CA TRP A 44 2.53 -10.29 -32.33
C TRP A 44 1.26 -11.10 -31.99
N LEU A 45 1.12 -12.25 -32.63
CA LEU A 45 0.01 -13.21 -32.43
C LEU A 45 0.58 -14.60 -32.07
N GLY A 46 -0.22 -15.40 -31.37
CA GLY A 46 0.09 -16.79 -31.02
C GLY A 46 0.29 -17.02 -29.52
N GLN A 47 0.66 -18.25 -29.14
CA GLN A 47 0.68 -18.70 -27.74
C GLN A 47 1.56 -17.86 -26.79
N GLY A 48 2.59 -17.17 -27.31
CA GLY A 48 3.41 -16.25 -26.51
C GLY A 48 2.67 -14.98 -26.11
N ALA A 49 1.84 -14.44 -27.01
CA ALA A 49 0.99 -13.28 -26.75
C ALA A 49 -0.13 -13.62 -25.76
N ASP A 50 -0.73 -14.81 -25.88
CA ASP A 50 -1.77 -15.28 -24.95
C ASP A 50 -1.22 -15.49 -23.53
N ALA A 51 -0.03 -16.10 -23.42
CA ALA A 51 0.63 -16.32 -22.12
C ALA A 51 1.03 -15.01 -21.44
N GLU A 52 1.55 -14.04 -22.20
CA GLU A 52 1.88 -12.71 -21.68
C GLU A 52 0.62 -12.02 -21.14
N LEU A 53 -0.48 -12.02 -21.90
CA LEU A 53 -1.76 -11.44 -21.47
C LEU A 53 -2.26 -12.05 -20.16
N GLU A 54 -2.11 -13.37 -19.99
CA GLU A 54 -2.48 -14.06 -18.76
C GLU A 54 -1.60 -13.64 -17.57
N TYR A 55 -0.28 -13.57 -17.76
CA TYR A 55 0.64 -13.08 -16.73
C TYR A 55 0.36 -11.63 -16.36
N HIS A 56 0.07 -10.80 -17.36
CA HIS A 56 -0.30 -9.41 -17.18
C HIS A 56 -1.58 -9.27 -16.35
N GLN A 57 -2.65 -10.00 -16.68
CA GLN A 57 -3.89 -10.00 -15.88
C GLN A 57 -3.65 -10.40 -14.42
N ARG A 58 -2.84 -11.42 -14.19
CA ARG A 58 -2.46 -11.86 -12.84
C ARG A 58 -1.69 -10.78 -12.09
N TRP A 59 -0.77 -10.10 -12.76
CA TRP A 59 0.00 -9.01 -12.17
C TRP A 59 -0.90 -7.84 -11.78
N THR A 60 -1.78 -7.40 -12.68
CA THR A 60 -2.74 -6.30 -12.42
C THR A 60 -3.67 -6.62 -11.25
N ALA A 61 -4.11 -7.87 -11.13
CA ALA A 61 -4.91 -8.32 -9.99
C ALA A 61 -4.11 -8.27 -8.67
N ALA A 62 -2.86 -8.73 -8.67
CA ALA A 62 -2.00 -8.69 -7.49
C ALA A 62 -1.68 -7.26 -7.05
N ASP A 63 -1.40 -6.36 -8.01
CA ASP A 63 -1.16 -4.94 -7.75
C ASP A 63 -2.40 -4.26 -7.13
N LYS A 64 -3.59 -4.57 -7.63
CA LYS A 64 -4.85 -4.12 -7.03
C LYS A 64 -5.01 -4.60 -5.58
N GLN A 65 -4.79 -5.88 -5.31
CA GLN A 65 -4.86 -6.41 -3.94
C GLN A 65 -3.87 -5.73 -3.00
N MET A 66 -2.65 -5.43 -3.48
CA MET A 66 -1.65 -4.72 -2.70
C MET A 66 -2.11 -3.30 -2.33
N ARG A 67 -2.71 -2.55 -3.27
CA ARG A 67 -3.30 -1.22 -3.01
C ARG A 67 -4.41 -1.25 -1.97
N GLU A 68 -5.34 -2.20 -2.09
CA GLU A 68 -6.48 -2.32 -1.17
C GLU A 68 -6.00 -2.62 0.26
N GLY A 69 -5.06 -3.56 0.42
CA GLY A 69 -4.49 -3.89 1.73
C GLY A 69 -3.68 -2.74 2.35
N LEU A 70 -3.05 -1.92 1.51
CA LEU A 70 -2.35 -0.70 1.91
C LEU A 70 -3.28 0.37 2.47
N ASP A 71 -4.40 0.59 1.79
CA ASP A 71 -5.42 1.52 2.24
C ASP A 71 -6.04 1.07 3.57
N ASP A 72 -6.25 -0.24 3.75
CA ASP A 72 -6.69 -0.81 5.02
C ASP A 72 -5.66 -0.61 6.13
N LEU A 73 -4.37 -0.86 5.85
CA LEU A 73 -3.28 -0.63 6.80
C LEU A 73 -3.24 0.83 7.24
N ARG A 74 -3.36 1.77 6.30
CA ARG A 74 -3.37 3.21 6.58
C ARG A 74 -4.57 3.60 7.44
N ARG A 75 -5.77 3.16 7.08
CA ARG A 75 -6.99 3.40 7.88
C ARG A 75 -6.84 2.87 9.30
N ASN A 76 -6.31 1.66 9.47
CA ASN A 76 -6.11 1.05 10.77
C ASN A 76 -5.06 1.79 11.60
N ALA A 77 -3.97 2.26 10.97
CA ALA A 77 -2.96 3.09 11.62
C ALA A 77 -3.56 4.43 12.09
N GLU A 78 -4.37 5.11 11.26
CA GLU A 78 -5.06 6.36 11.62
C GLU A 78 -6.06 6.17 12.77
N VAL A 79 -6.78 5.04 12.80
CA VAL A 79 -7.69 4.69 13.90
C VAL A 79 -6.90 4.41 15.18
N ALA A 80 -5.84 3.61 15.10
CA ALA A 80 -4.98 3.32 16.24
C ALA A 80 -4.38 4.61 16.81
N HIS A 81 -3.81 5.47 15.95
CA HIS A 81 -3.27 6.76 16.35
C HIS A 81 -4.32 7.58 17.10
N ARG A 82 -5.51 7.83 16.51
CA ARG A 82 -6.59 8.59 17.17
C ARG A 82 -7.00 8.01 18.52
N ASN A 83 -7.16 6.70 18.62
CA ASN A 83 -7.54 6.04 19.86
C ASN A 83 -6.47 6.23 20.95
N TYR A 84 -5.19 6.06 20.61
CA TYR A 84 -4.08 6.24 21.56
C TYR A 84 -3.89 7.71 21.98
N THR A 85 -3.98 8.66 21.05
CA THR A 85 -3.87 10.10 21.37
C THR A 85 -5.04 10.56 22.25
N GLY A 86 -6.26 10.11 21.97
CA GLY A 86 -7.45 10.43 22.75
C GLY A 86 -7.39 9.90 24.19
N VAL A 87 -6.95 8.65 24.37
CA VAL A 87 -6.76 8.04 25.70
C VAL A 87 -5.63 8.73 26.47
N ALA A 88 -4.53 9.10 25.79
CA ALA A 88 -3.44 9.83 26.42
C ALA A 88 -3.89 11.23 26.89
N GLN A 89 -4.63 11.97 26.05
CA GLN A 89 -5.18 13.28 26.43
C GLN A 89 -6.12 13.17 27.63
N LEU A 90 -7.11 12.27 27.58
CA LEU A 90 -8.06 12.06 28.69
C LEU A 90 -7.36 11.74 30.01
N ASN A 91 -6.34 10.89 30.00
CA ASN A 91 -5.57 10.58 31.20
C ASN A 91 -4.78 11.79 31.72
N THR A 92 -4.15 12.58 30.84
CA THR A 92 -3.44 13.80 31.26
C THR A 92 -4.37 14.90 31.78
N THR A 93 -5.61 15.01 31.29
CA THR A 93 -6.57 15.98 31.81
C THR A 93 -7.23 15.53 33.11
N MET A 94 -7.36 14.22 33.34
CA MET A 94 -7.91 13.70 34.59
C MET A 94 -6.94 13.90 35.75
N TRP A 95 -5.64 13.66 35.56
CA TRP A 95 -4.65 13.65 36.64
C TRP A 95 -3.48 14.63 36.36
N PRO A 96 -3.63 15.94 36.64
CA PRO A 96 -2.54 16.92 36.62
C PRO A 96 -1.54 16.75 37.77
#